data_AF-A0A9X2GS83-F1
#
_entry.id   AF-A0A9X2GS83-F1
#
_cell.length_a   1.000
_cell.length_b   1.000
_cell.length_c   1.000
_cell.angle_alpha   90.00
_cell.angle_beta   90.00
_cell.angle_gamma   90.00
#
_symmetry.space_group_name_H-M   'P 1'
#
loop_
_entity.id
_entity.type
_entity.pdbx_description
1 polymer ?
#
loop_
_entity_poly.entity_id
_entity_poly.type
_entity_poly.pdbx_seq_one_letter_code
_entity_poly.pdbx_strand_id
1 'polypeptide(L)'
;MSGQGYQTLLDCRRRSRLLRERGFTIDQIAIVLSLDHQVNPLRLYRYAAGLTARQVVTAHARLDLARATLREDRLYDYERWPHSGRRPPAHTLRLLARIYDTTPARLVPAEVLTTYLARDQKALTQTE
;
A
#
# COMPACT_ATOMS: atom_id res chain seq x y z
N MET A 1 -6.95 16.43 -11.08
CA MET A 1 -7.49 15.13 -10.63
C MET A 1 -8.99 15.17 -10.84
N SER A 2 -9.58 14.20 -11.52
CA SER A 2 -11.04 14.09 -11.64
C SER A 2 -11.66 13.96 -10.23
N GLY A 3 -12.83 14.56 -10.01
CA GLY A 3 -13.47 14.62 -8.68
C GLY A 3 -13.66 13.26 -8.00
N GLN A 4 -13.80 12.19 -8.80
CA GLN A 4 -14.02 10.83 -8.35
C GLN A 4 -12.85 10.26 -7.51
N GLY A 5 -11.60 10.48 -7.92
CA GLY A 5 -10.44 9.93 -7.18
C GLY A 5 -10.26 10.56 -5.80
N TYR A 6 -10.58 11.86 -5.68
CA TYR A 6 -10.54 12.57 -4.40
C TYR A 6 -11.71 12.15 -3.49
N GLN A 7 -12.90 11.95 -4.04
CA GLN A 7 -14.05 11.41 -3.30
C GLN A 7 -13.75 10.02 -2.73
N THR A 8 -13.23 9.10 -3.56
CA THR A 8 -12.83 7.76 -3.10
C THR A 8 -11.84 7.83 -1.94
N LEU A 9 -10.87 8.75 -1.98
CA LEU A 9 -9.92 8.94 -0.88
C LEU A 9 -10.64 9.34 0.42
N LEU A 10 -11.56 10.29 0.35
CA LEU A 10 -12.27 10.79 1.53
C LEU A 10 -13.18 9.71 2.14
N ASP A 11 -13.90 8.97 1.29
CA ASP A 11 -14.80 7.89 1.72
C ASP A 11 -14.01 6.76 2.38
N CYS A 12 -12.93 6.30 1.73
CA CYS A 12 -12.06 5.27 2.28
C CYS A 12 -11.48 5.69 3.64
N ARG A 13 -11.04 6.96 3.78
CA ARG A 13 -10.46 7.45 5.05
C ARG A 13 -11.49 7.53 6.18
N ARG A 14 -12.72 7.95 5.87
CA ARG A 14 -13.80 8.00 6.85
C ARG A 14 -14.15 6.59 7.31
N ARG A 15 -14.32 5.67 6.37
CA ARG A 15 -14.69 4.28 6.63
C ARG A 15 -13.57 3.53 7.38
N SER A 16 -12.32 3.70 6.99
CA SER A 16 -11.19 3.05 7.65
C SER A 16 -10.98 3.55 9.09
N ARG A 17 -11.20 4.84 9.35
CA ARG A 17 -11.19 5.36 10.73
C ARG A 17 -12.24 4.66 11.59
N LEU A 18 -13.49 4.62 11.14
CA LEU A 18 -14.59 4.00 11.89
C LEU A 18 -14.33 2.51 12.17
N LEU A 19 -13.82 1.77 11.18
CA LEU A 19 -13.51 0.35 11.36
C LEU A 19 -12.35 0.12 12.35
N ARG A 20 -11.30 0.95 12.32
CA ARG A 20 -10.20 0.89 13.31
C ARG A 20 -10.68 1.18 14.72
N GLU A 21 -11.58 2.16 14.89
CA GLU A 21 -12.21 2.46 16.18
C GLU A 21 -13.06 1.28 16.72
N ARG A 22 -13.43 0.34 15.84
CA ARG A 22 -14.13 -0.91 16.19
C ARG A 22 -13.22 -2.14 16.30
N GLY A 23 -11.90 -1.94 16.28
CA GLY A 23 -10.91 -3.01 16.47
C GLY A 23 -10.61 -3.85 15.22
N PHE A 24 -11.03 -3.43 14.03
CA PHE A 24 -10.66 -4.13 12.80
C PHE A 24 -9.18 -3.92 12.49
N THR A 25 -8.51 -4.99 12.04
CA THR A 25 -7.11 -4.92 11.58
C THR A 25 -7.00 -4.22 10.23
N ILE A 26 -5.81 -3.75 9.85
CA ILE A 26 -5.60 -3.10 8.55
C ILE A 26 -5.95 -4.05 7.40
N ASP A 27 -5.61 -5.34 7.51
CA ASP A 27 -5.98 -6.35 6.52
C ASP A 27 -7.50 -6.47 6.34
N GLN A 28 -8.24 -6.55 7.45
CA GLN A 28 -9.71 -6.65 7.40
C GLN A 28 -10.32 -5.41 6.77
N ILE A 29 -9.78 -4.23 7.09
CA ILE A 29 -10.24 -2.96 6.51
C ILE A 29 -9.94 -2.90 5.02
N ALA A 30 -8.74 -3.32 4.60
CA ALA A 30 -8.38 -3.36 3.18
C ALA A 30 -9.35 -4.26 2.39
N ILE A 31 -9.74 -5.41 2.95
CA ILE A 31 -10.77 -6.29 2.38
C ILE A 31 -12.11 -5.55 2.28
N VAL A 32 -12.60 -4.93 3.36
CA VAL A 32 -13.87 -4.20 3.33
C VAL A 32 -13.86 -3.07 2.30
N LEU A 33 -12.79 -2.27 2.23
CA LEU A 33 -12.67 -1.19 1.24
C LEU A 33 -12.62 -1.72 -0.20
N SER A 34 -12.03 -2.89 -0.43
CA SER A 34 -11.95 -3.50 -1.76
C SER A 34 -13.31 -3.91 -2.34
N LEU A 35 -14.32 -4.11 -1.49
CA LEU A 35 -15.68 -4.47 -1.93
C LEU A 35 -16.37 -3.30 -2.65
N ASP A 36 -16.09 -2.07 -2.22
CA ASP A 36 -16.73 -0.86 -2.74
C ASP A 36 -15.86 -0.14 -3.79
N HIS A 37 -14.55 -0.42 -3.80
CA HIS A 37 -13.58 0.33 -4.57
C HIS A 37 -12.60 -0.59 -5.32
N GLN A 38 -12.63 -0.52 -6.66
CA GLN A 38 -11.64 -1.16 -7.52
C GLN A 38 -10.34 -0.35 -7.53
N VAL A 39 -9.58 -0.47 -6.45
CA VAL A 39 -8.33 0.25 -6.24
C VAL A 39 -7.20 -0.75 -6.03
N ASN A 40 -6.01 -0.41 -6.52
CA ASN A 40 -4.83 -1.24 -6.34
C ASN A 40 -4.58 -1.57 -4.85
N PRO A 41 -4.19 -2.82 -4.52
CA PRO A 41 -3.95 -3.23 -3.13
C PRO A 41 -3.04 -2.28 -2.37
N LEU A 42 -1.92 -1.83 -2.94
CA LEU A 42 -0.99 -0.93 -2.25
C LEU A 42 -1.67 0.36 -1.78
N ARG A 43 -2.55 0.92 -2.61
CA ARG A 43 -3.30 2.14 -2.29
C ARG A 43 -4.41 1.85 -1.27
N LEU A 44 -5.09 0.70 -1.39
CA LEU A 44 -6.10 0.28 -0.41
C LEU A 44 -5.50 0.14 0.99
N TYR A 45 -4.31 -0.47 1.12
CA TYR A 45 -3.64 -0.59 2.41
C TYR A 45 -3.25 0.76 3.01
N ARG A 46 -2.80 1.71 2.18
CA ARG A 46 -2.58 3.09 2.65
C ARG A 46 -3.88 3.72 3.18
N TYR A 47 -4.99 3.49 2.49
CA TYR A 47 -6.30 4.00 2.89
C TYR A 47 -6.82 3.34 4.17
N ALA A 48 -6.62 2.02 4.30
CA ALA A 48 -6.96 1.24 5.48
C ALA A 48 -6.18 1.72 6.71
N ALA A 49 -4.88 2.02 6.55
CA ALA A 49 -4.05 2.65 7.58
C ALA A 49 -4.42 4.14 7.85
N GLY A 50 -5.25 4.75 7.00
CA GLY A 50 -5.67 6.14 7.11
C GLY A 50 -4.57 7.16 6.78
N LEU A 51 -3.50 6.74 6.13
CA LEU A 51 -2.29 7.55 5.91
C LEU A 51 -2.37 8.37 4.62
N THR A 52 -1.82 9.59 4.66
CA THR A 52 -1.50 10.37 3.46
C THR A 52 -0.21 9.86 2.81
N ALA A 53 0.01 10.17 1.53
CA ALA A 53 1.28 9.88 0.87
C ALA A 53 2.46 10.51 1.63
N ARG A 54 2.33 11.78 2.08
CA ARG A 54 3.31 12.48 2.92
C ARG A 54 3.68 11.69 4.19
N GLN A 55 2.67 11.17 4.90
CA GLN A 55 2.90 10.38 6.12
C GLN A 55 3.64 9.08 5.81
N VAL A 56 3.29 8.41 4.71
CA VAL A 56 3.97 7.18 4.28
C VAL A 56 5.42 7.43 3.91
N VAL A 57 5.72 8.46 3.11
CA VAL A 57 7.10 8.77 2.74
C VAL A 57 7.94 9.17 3.95
N THR A 58 7.34 9.87 4.92
CA THR A 58 8.00 10.23 6.18
C THR A 58 8.30 9.00 7.01
N ALA A 59 7.35 8.06 7.13
CA ALA A 59 7.56 6.80 7.84
C ALA A 59 8.60 5.91 7.12
N HIS A 60 8.57 5.86 5.79
CA HIS A 60 9.54 5.12 4.99
C HIS A 60 10.96 5.68 5.17
N ALA A 61 11.13 7.01 5.18
CA ALA A 61 12.43 7.64 5.41
C ALA A 61 13.04 7.27 6.77
N ARG A 62 12.21 7.06 7.80
CA ARG A 62 12.65 6.65 9.13
C ARG A 62 13.11 5.19 9.19
N LEU A 63 12.57 4.33 8.32
CA LEU A 63 12.94 2.91 8.27
C LEU A 63 14.13 2.63 7.34
N ASP A 64 14.36 3.47 6.33
CA ASP A 64 15.40 3.25 5.30
C ASP A 64 16.45 4.37 5.32
N LEU A 65 17.30 4.38 6.35
CA LEU A 65 18.31 5.41 6.56
C LEU A 65 19.47 5.36 5.54
N ALA A 66 19.62 4.24 4.84
CA ALA A 66 20.77 3.97 3.95
C ALA A 66 20.50 4.32 2.48
N ARG A 67 19.25 4.61 2.09
CA ARG A 67 18.85 4.82 0.69
C ARG A 67 18.19 6.17 0.47
N ALA A 68 18.11 6.55 -0.82
CA ALA A 68 17.39 7.74 -1.23
C ALA A 68 15.92 7.68 -0.78
N THR A 69 15.45 8.76 -0.17
CA THR A 69 14.10 8.85 0.38
C THR A 69 13.04 8.63 -0.68
N LEU A 70 12.09 7.74 -0.39
CA LEU A 70 10.89 7.57 -1.21
C LEU A 70 10.14 8.91 -1.30
N ARG A 71 9.82 9.34 -2.51
CA ARG A 71 9.05 10.57 -2.76
C ARG A 71 7.58 10.27 -3.03
N GLU A 72 6.70 11.26 -2.82
CA GLU A 72 5.25 11.08 -3.01
C GLU A 72 4.89 10.70 -4.45
N ASP A 73 5.55 11.32 -5.45
CA ASP A 73 5.38 10.99 -6.87
C ASP A 73 5.68 9.50 -7.15
N ARG A 74 6.71 8.98 -6.49
CA ARG A 74 7.14 7.59 -6.63
C ARG A 74 6.19 6.62 -5.97
N LEU A 75 5.69 6.97 -4.79
CA LEU A 75 4.63 6.19 -4.14
C LEU A 75 3.38 6.12 -5.02
N TYR A 76 2.94 7.24 -5.62
CA TYR A 76 1.80 7.22 -6.53
C TYR A 76 2.05 6.41 -7.82
N ASP A 77 3.28 6.36 -8.32
CA ASP A 77 3.64 5.47 -9.42
C ASP A 77 3.53 4.00 -9.04
N TYR A 78 3.94 3.64 -7.83
CA TYR A 78 3.82 2.28 -7.31
C TYR A 78 2.36 1.87 -7.11
N GLU A 79 1.52 2.77 -6.60
CA GLU A 79 0.09 2.54 -6.40
C GLU A 79 -0.71 2.37 -7.71
N ARG A 80 -0.13 2.79 -8.84
CA ARG A 80 -0.75 2.67 -10.16
C ARG A 80 -0.36 1.38 -10.88
N TRP A 81 0.74 0.76 -10.48
CA TRP A 81 1.24 -0.47 -11.08
C TRP A 81 0.40 -1.66 -10.61
N PRO A 82 0.01 -2.62 -11.47
CA PRO A 82 0.59 -2.91 -12.79
C PRO A 82 -0.03 -2.19 -13.98
N HIS A 83 -1.20 -1.55 -13.81
CA HIS A 83 -1.92 -0.92 -14.92
C HIS A 83 -1.18 0.27 -15.54
N SER A 84 -0.47 1.05 -14.72
CA SER A 84 0.39 2.15 -15.17
C SER A 84 1.47 2.46 -14.11
N GLY A 85 2.30 3.48 -14.31
CA GLY A 85 3.31 3.85 -13.32
C GLY A 85 4.51 2.89 -13.32
N ARG A 86 5.11 2.67 -12.14
CA ARG A 86 6.36 1.89 -12.02
C ARG A 86 6.19 0.73 -11.07
N ARG A 87 6.90 -0.36 -11.37
CA ARG A 87 6.98 -1.52 -10.48
C ARG A 87 7.64 -1.14 -9.15
N PRO A 88 7.01 -1.39 -8.00
CA PRO A 88 7.64 -1.20 -6.71
C PRO A 88 8.75 -2.24 -6.48
N PRO A 89 9.95 -1.83 -6.04
CA PRO A 89 10.98 -2.78 -5.63
C PRO A 89 10.54 -3.63 -4.44
N ALA A 90 11.00 -4.89 -4.37
CA ALA A 90 10.63 -5.78 -3.26
C ALA A 90 11.05 -5.25 -1.88
N HIS A 91 12.20 -4.57 -1.79
CA HIS A 91 12.62 -3.92 -0.54
C HIS A 91 11.63 -2.84 -0.09
N THR A 92 11.14 -2.01 -1.02
CA THR A 92 10.15 -0.96 -0.75
C THR A 92 8.85 -1.58 -0.28
N LEU A 93 8.37 -2.66 -0.91
CA LEU A 93 7.17 -3.37 -0.48
C LEU A 93 7.29 -3.90 0.95
N ARG A 94 8.45 -4.44 1.34
CA ARG A 94 8.68 -4.88 2.73
C ARG A 94 8.58 -3.75 3.74
N LEU A 95 9.15 -2.59 3.43
CA LEU A 95 9.05 -1.42 4.31
C LEU A 95 7.63 -0.88 4.39
N LEU A 96 6.94 -0.81 3.26
CA LEU A 96 5.53 -0.40 3.23
C LEU A 96 4.64 -1.37 3.99
N ALA A 97 4.91 -2.68 3.93
CA ALA A 97 4.19 -3.69 4.69
C ALA A 97 4.31 -3.47 6.20
N ARG A 98 5.51 -3.13 6.68
CA ARG A 98 5.73 -2.74 8.09
C ARG A 98 4.99 -1.45 8.46
N ILE A 99 4.96 -0.45 7.58
CA ILE A 99 4.22 0.81 7.81
C ILE A 99 2.71 0.58 7.89
N TYR A 100 2.19 -0.36 7.10
CA TYR A 100 0.76 -0.67 7.03
C TYR A 100 0.33 -1.81 7.92
N ASP A 101 1.24 -2.39 8.71
CA ASP A 101 0.96 -3.56 9.56
C ASP A 101 0.31 -4.73 8.79
N THR A 102 1.00 -5.16 7.73
CA THR A 102 0.57 -6.25 6.84
C THR A 102 1.77 -7.01 6.28
N THR A 103 1.54 -7.96 5.36
CA THR A 103 2.59 -8.69 4.65
C THR A 103 2.87 -8.11 3.26
N PRO A 104 4.11 -8.21 2.75
CA PRO A 104 4.47 -7.61 1.46
C PRO A 104 3.67 -8.18 0.29
N ALA A 105 3.37 -9.48 0.31
CA ALA A 105 2.57 -10.14 -0.71
C ALA A 105 1.15 -9.55 -0.86
N ARG A 106 0.56 -9.00 0.22
CA ARG A 106 -0.77 -8.38 0.19
C ARG A 106 -0.80 -7.00 -0.46
N LEU A 107 0.36 -6.39 -0.68
CA LEU A 107 0.47 -5.06 -1.27
C LEU A 107 0.51 -5.07 -2.79
N VAL A 108 0.57 -6.24 -3.42
CA VAL A 108 0.54 -6.39 -4.87
C VAL A 108 -0.58 -7.35 -5.28
N PRO A 109 -1.18 -7.17 -6.46
CA PRO A 109 -2.10 -8.16 -7.00
C PRO A 109 -1.40 -9.54 -7.14
N ALA A 110 -2.12 -10.62 -6.85
CA ALA A 110 -1.55 -11.97 -6.82
C ALA A 110 -1.00 -12.38 -8.19
N GLU A 111 -1.68 -11.97 -9.26
CA GLU A 111 -1.33 -12.25 -10.65
C GLU A 111 0.00 -11.63 -11.07
N VAL A 112 0.45 -10.57 -10.39
CA VAL A 112 1.73 -9.91 -10.72
C VAL A 112 2.85 -10.26 -9.76
N LEU A 113 2.57 -10.97 -8.67
CA LEU A 113 3.60 -11.45 -7.75
C LEU A 113 4.59 -12.40 -8.45
N THR A 114 4.08 -13.28 -9.31
CA THR A 114 4.88 -14.24 -10.10
C THR A 114 5.79 -13.57 -11.12
N THR A 115 5.54 -12.31 -11.46
CA THR A 115 6.37 -11.58 -12.41
C THR A 115 7.64 -11.01 -11.76
N TYR A 116 7.78 -11.10 -10.42
CA TYR A 116 9.01 -10.70 -9.72
C TYR A 116 10.10 -11.76 -9.94
N LEU A 117 11.39 -11.40 -9.76
CA LEU A 117 12.47 -12.39 -9.76
C LEU A 117 12.25 -13.39 -8.61
N ALA A 118 12.65 -14.66 -8.79
CA ALA A 118 12.45 -15.71 -7.78
C ALA A 118 12.97 -15.32 -6.37
N ARG A 119 14.13 -14.65 -6.31
CA ARG A 119 14.69 -14.12 -5.05
C ARG A 119 13.76 -13.11 -4.37
N ASP A 120 13.12 -12.27 -5.17
CA ASP A 120 12.24 -11.19 -4.69
C ASP A 120 10.87 -11.77 -4.31
N GLN A 121 10.36 -12.75 -5.06
CA GLN A 121 9.14 -13.48 -4.70
C GLN A 121 9.29 -14.10 -3.30
N LYS A 122 10.40 -14.80 -3.04
CA LYS A 122 10.70 -15.36 -1.72
C LYS A 122 10.72 -14.29 -0.63
N ALA A 123 11.36 -13.16 -0.88
CA ALA A 123 11.40 -12.05 0.07
C ALA A 123 10.02 -11.40 0.33
N LEU A 124 9.06 -11.52 -0.60
CA LEU A 124 7.70 -10.98 -0.45
C LEU A 124 6.74 -11.94 0.24
N THR A 125 7.01 -13.25 0.20
CA THR A 125 6.13 -14.28 0.76
C THR A 125 6.61 -14.83 2.11
N GLN A 126 7.85 -14.58 2.50
CA GLN A 126 8.33 -14.94 3.84
C GLN A 126 7.70 -14.04 4.91
N THR A 127 7.02 -14.67 5.86
CA THR A 127 6.62 -14.04 7.13
C THR A 127 7.86 -13.94 8.02
N GLU A 128 8.22 -12.73 8.44
CA GLU A 128 9.28 -12.52 9.45
C GLU A 128 8.85 -13.05 10.83
#